data_AF-A0A818QVI0-F1
#
_entry.id   AF-A0A818QVI0-F1
#
_cell.length_a   1.000
_cell.length_b   1.000
_cell.length_c   1.000
_cell.angle_alpha   90.00
_cell.angle_beta   90.00
_cell.angle_gamma   90.00
#
_symmetry.space_group_name_H-M   'P 1'
#
loop_
_entity.id
_entity.type
_entity.pdbx_description
1 polymer ?
#
loop_
_entity_poly.entity_id
_entity_poly.type
_entity_poly.pdbx_seq_one_letter_code
_entity_poly.pdbx_strand_id
1 'polypeptide(L)'
;MSVVDQLPMKNSLYSELQEALSRFQYALVEQSSTDETIECSIANHYQWILDKIKSIDQLEYTSETFDIVYMVFRTYISDILPLTDKYEDILSLILSTKINFNLEALLKQDESFTRRVFFSTLDLLALPIMVDYLEGKQKETQTHQLQSAMSLIIDRLQLISTWMIFQKDDLNDQESILRFLLKFISSNIHINDSIIKQLFNLLIFLTEQTILVPSFINAGFVTYILQWLEMEQLAYEIQGSCIHIFYNLAQKSEGAKALNQADGLRILKDCTYRLLDPNVINGQYGFENMQLLYCMAMSLLIEPKQNREYVKNHRRVLDYLLQSTINASTMNDFCYAKFHISRPIVVLTKLFVQDEIIKYVLDEAPVKNFPLSSKVEFFANLLIRFRGALTIDEDEAKALTLTALFNILWSISFHEEYLSELQTNRQFLLTVKTFAYDTSENGSERYVFANMSPIFKAANGILLNLGENISSK
;
A
#
# COMPACT_ATOMS: atom_id res chain seq x y z
N MET A 1 21.95 0.52 -35.33
CA MET A 1 20.75 0.57 -36.21
C MET A 1 19.87 1.69 -35.72
N SER A 2 19.31 2.50 -36.62
CA SER A 2 18.48 3.64 -36.21
C SER A 2 17.10 3.13 -35.73
N VAL A 3 16.44 3.87 -34.85
CA VAL A 3 15.08 3.56 -34.33
C VAL A 3 14.06 3.37 -35.48
N VAL A 4 14.31 4.02 -36.62
CA VAL A 4 13.47 3.98 -37.82
C VAL A 4 13.53 2.62 -38.55
N ASP A 5 14.64 1.89 -38.44
CA ASP A 5 14.83 0.59 -39.11
C ASP A 5 14.19 -0.58 -38.33
N GLN A 6 13.77 -0.37 -37.07
CA GLN A 6 13.20 -1.42 -36.21
C GLN A 6 11.66 -1.51 -36.25
N LEU A 7 10.96 -0.42 -36.56
CA LEU A 7 9.48 -0.38 -36.57
C LEU A 7 8.81 -1.36 -37.55
N PRO A 8 9.25 -1.48 -38.82
CA PRO A 8 8.65 -2.43 -39.78
C PRO A 8 8.82 -3.89 -39.36
N MET A 9 9.94 -4.20 -38.70
CA MET A 9 10.28 -5.54 -38.22
C MET A 9 9.40 -5.95 -37.03
N LYS A 10 9.02 -5.01 -36.17
CA LYS A 10 8.18 -5.26 -34.98
C LYS A 10 6.70 -5.50 -35.32
N ASN A 11 6.14 -4.75 -36.28
CA ASN A 11 4.77 -5.00 -36.76
C ASN A 11 4.64 -6.35 -37.47
N SER A 12 5.67 -6.76 -38.23
CA SER A 12 5.75 -8.12 -38.81
C SER A 12 5.77 -9.17 -37.70
N LEU A 13 6.59 -8.98 -36.67
CA LEU A 13 6.73 -9.93 -35.56
C LEU A 13 5.42 -10.12 -34.77
N TYR A 14 4.69 -9.04 -34.48
CA TYR A 14 3.39 -9.12 -33.81
C TYR A 14 2.40 -9.96 -34.62
N SER A 15 2.25 -9.67 -35.93
CA SER A 15 1.35 -10.39 -36.81
C SER A 15 1.74 -11.87 -36.96
N GLU A 16 3.03 -12.16 -37.10
CA GLU A 16 3.56 -13.53 -37.19
C GLU A 16 3.27 -14.32 -35.91
N LEU A 17 3.48 -13.74 -34.73
CA LEU A 17 3.20 -14.38 -33.44
C LEU A 17 1.72 -14.62 -33.22
N GLN A 18 0.87 -13.65 -33.57
CA GLN A 18 -0.58 -13.77 -33.45
C GLN A 18 -1.09 -14.91 -34.35
N GLU A 19 -0.61 -14.99 -35.59
CA GLU A 19 -0.97 -16.06 -36.52
C GLU A 19 -0.50 -17.43 -35.99
N ALA A 20 0.74 -17.52 -35.48
CA ALA A 20 1.27 -18.76 -34.93
C ALA A 20 0.53 -19.23 -33.68
N LEU A 21 0.18 -18.32 -32.76
CA LEU A 21 -0.65 -18.63 -31.60
C LEU A 21 -2.04 -19.14 -32.01
N SER A 22 -2.64 -18.50 -33.01
CA SER A 22 -3.95 -18.93 -33.55
C SER A 22 -3.89 -20.33 -34.15
N ARG A 23 -2.83 -20.64 -34.92
CA ARG A 23 -2.59 -21.97 -35.49
C ARG A 23 -2.33 -23.02 -34.41
N PHE A 24 -1.54 -22.65 -33.39
CA PHE A 24 -1.27 -23.53 -32.26
C PHE A 24 -2.54 -23.87 -31.48
N GLN A 25 -3.38 -22.86 -31.19
CA GLN A 25 -4.69 -23.06 -30.56
C GLN A 25 -5.57 -24.00 -31.39
N TYR A 26 -5.67 -23.76 -32.70
CA TYR A 26 -6.46 -24.59 -33.60
C TYR A 26 -5.99 -26.06 -33.56
N ALA A 27 -4.68 -26.28 -33.63
CA ALA A 27 -4.10 -27.63 -33.57
C ALA A 27 -4.37 -28.32 -32.22
N LEU A 28 -4.34 -27.59 -31.10
CA LEU A 28 -4.67 -28.14 -29.77
C LEU A 28 -6.14 -28.58 -29.66
N VAL A 29 -7.07 -27.83 -30.27
CA VAL A 29 -8.50 -28.21 -30.31
C VAL A 29 -8.71 -29.47 -31.17
N GLU A 30 -7.99 -29.58 -32.30
CA GLU A 30 -8.04 -30.74 -33.19
C GLU A 30 -7.38 -32.00 -32.62
N GLN A 31 -6.51 -31.89 -31.61
CA GLN A 31 -5.83 -33.04 -30.96
C GLN A 31 -6.79 -34.05 -30.31
N SER A 32 -8.09 -33.76 -30.28
CA SER A 32 -9.13 -34.74 -29.94
C SER A 32 -9.25 -35.91 -30.93
N SER A 33 -8.67 -35.80 -32.14
CA SER A 33 -8.46 -36.93 -33.06
C SER A 33 -7.02 -37.46 -32.94
N THR A 34 -6.86 -38.75 -32.63
CA THR A 34 -5.58 -39.47 -32.46
C THR A 34 -4.75 -39.59 -33.75
N ASP A 35 -4.30 -38.46 -34.30
CA ASP A 35 -3.49 -38.38 -35.52
C ASP A 35 -2.07 -37.89 -35.18
N GLU A 36 -1.06 -38.73 -35.42
CA GLU A 36 0.37 -38.42 -35.20
C GLU A 36 0.83 -37.17 -35.96
N THR A 37 0.17 -36.83 -37.07
CA THR A 37 0.48 -35.62 -37.85
C THR A 37 0.10 -34.34 -37.10
N ILE A 38 -0.96 -34.38 -36.28
CA ILE A 38 -1.41 -33.26 -35.44
C ILE A 38 -0.41 -33.05 -34.29
N GLU A 39 0.10 -34.11 -33.66
CA GLU A 39 1.11 -34.00 -32.59
C GLU A 39 2.41 -33.35 -33.08
N CYS A 40 2.90 -33.74 -34.27
CA CYS A 40 4.08 -33.14 -34.88
C CYS A 40 3.85 -31.66 -35.22
N SER A 41 2.66 -31.31 -35.73
CA SER A 41 2.26 -29.93 -36.00
C SER A 41 2.26 -29.08 -34.73
N ILE A 42 1.66 -29.58 -33.63
CA ILE A 42 1.61 -28.90 -32.33
C ILE A 42 3.03 -28.65 -31.80
N ALA A 43 3.91 -29.66 -31.84
CA ALA A 43 5.30 -29.53 -31.39
C ALA A 43 6.08 -28.47 -32.20
N ASN A 44 5.89 -28.42 -33.51
CA ASN A 44 6.54 -27.43 -34.38
C ASN A 44 6.06 -26.00 -34.09
N HIS A 45 4.75 -25.79 -33.93
CA HIS A 45 4.21 -24.47 -33.59
C HIS A 45 4.65 -24.03 -32.19
N TYR A 46 4.67 -24.95 -31.22
CA TYR A 46 5.17 -24.68 -29.87
C TYR A 46 6.63 -24.23 -29.87
N GLN A 47 7.51 -25.00 -30.53
CA GLN A 47 8.93 -24.69 -30.60
C GLN A 47 9.17 -23.34 -31.30
N TRP A 48 8.42 -23.06 -32.36
CA TRP A 48 8.49 -21.78 -33.05
C TRP A 48 8.07 -20.60 -32.15
N ILE A 49 7.00 -20.75 -31.37
CA ILE A 49 6.56 -19.74 -30.40
C ILE A 49 7.69 -19.50 -29.38
N LEU A 50 8.27 -20.56 -28.82
CA LEU A 50 9.38 -20.44 -27.86
C LEU A 50 10.57 -19.69 -28.46
N ASP A 51 10.98 -20.03 -29.69
CA ASP A 51 12.11 -19.39 -30.34
C ASP A 51 11.86 -17.91 -30.63
N LYS A 52 10.62 -17.53 -30.94
CA LYS A 52 10.22 -16.12 -31.11
C LYS A 52 10.16 -15.37 -29.78
N ILE A 53 9.67 -15.96 -28.69
CA ILE A 53 9.72 -15.27 -27.39
C ILE A 53 11.19 -15.13 -26.93
N LYS A 54 12.05 -16.12 -27.19
CA LYS A 54 13.50 -16.02 -26.93
C LYS A 54 14.17 -14.90 -27.73
N SER A 55 13.73 -14.65 -28.98
CA SER A 55 14.27 -13.55 -29.76
C SER A 55 13.79 -12.18 -29.24
N ILE A 56 12.57 -12.11 -28.69
CA ILE A 56 12.08 -10.92 -27.98
C ILE A 56 12.92 -10.61 -26.74
N ASP A 57 13.36 -11.63 -26.00
CA ASP A 57 14.26 -11.47 -24.84
C ASP A 57 15.63 -10.85 -25.22
N GLN A 58 15.97 -10.83 -26.52
CA GLN A 58 17.17 -10.19 -27.04
C GLN A 58 16.93 -8.75 -27.51
N LEU A 59 15.67 -8.32 -27.66
CA LEU A 59 15.30 -6.97 -28.06
C LEU A 59 15.31 -6.01 -26.86
N GLU A 60 15.48 -4.72 -27.16
CA GLU A 60 15.22 -3.66 -26.19
C GLU A 60 13.74 -3.69 -25.82
N TYR A 61 13.46 -3.65 -24.51
CA TYR A 61 12.09 -3.64 -24.03
C TYR A 61 11.50 -2.25 -24.33
N THR A 62 10.33 -2.24 -24.97
CA THR A 62 9.62 -1.03 -25.39
C THR A 62 8.13 -1.24 -25.17
N SER A 63 7.32 -0.18 -25.33
CA SER A 63 5.86 -0.28 -25.30
C SER A 63 5.32 -1.38 -26.23
N GLU A 64 5.86 -1.48 -27.44
CA GLU A 64 5.47 -2.50 -28.43
C GLU A 64 5.88 -3.92 -27.99
N THR A 65 7.07 -4.04 -27.40
CA THR A 65 7.56 -5.32 -26.87
C THR A 65 6.65 -5.83 -25.74
N PHE A 66 6.18 -4.93 -24.87
CA PHE A 66 5.18 -5.26 -23.86
C PHE A 66 3.88 -5.76 -24.49
N ASP A 67 3.36 -5.08 -25.51
CA ASP A 67 2.09 -5.45 -26.15
C ASP A 67 2.16 -6.87 -26.76
N ILE A 68 3.32 -7.25 -27.32
CA ILE A 68 3.57 -8.62 -27.80
C ILE A 68 3.59 -9.62 -26.63
N VAL A 69 4.37 -9.35 -25.58
CA VAL A 69 4.48 -10.24 -24.41
C VAL A 69 3.14 -10.42 -23.72
N TYR A 70 2.37 -9.33 -23.60
CA TYR A 70 1.02 -9.34 -23.04
C TYR A 70 0.07 -10.19 -23.90
N MET A 71 0.08 -10.03 -25.22
CA MET A 71 -0.73 -10.85 -26.13
C MET A 71 -0.42 -12.35 -25.97
N VAL A 72 0.85 -12.72 -25.93
CA VAL A 72 1.27 -14.13 -25.73
C VAL A 72 0.77 -14.62 -24.37
N PHE A 73 0.96 -13.85 -23.30
CA PHE A 73 0.57 -14.26 -21.95
C PHE A 73 -0.95 -14.42 -21.82
N ARG A 74 -1.71 -13.45 -22.35
CA ARG A 74 -3.16 -13.49 -22.39
C ARG A 74 -3.64 -14.72 -23.14
N THR A 75 -3.14 -14.95 -24.36
CA THR A 75 -3.52 -16.11 -25.20
C THR A 75 -3.17 -17.43 -24.52
N TYR A 76 -2.02 -17.50 -23.84
CA TYR A 76 -1.66 -18.68 -23.06
C TYR A 76 -2.70 -18.98 -21.99
N ILE A 77 -3.05 -17.98 -21.16
CA ILE A 77 -4.03 -18.17 -20.09
C ILE A 77 -5.42 -18.46 -20.68
N SER A 78 -5.90 -17.67 -21.65
CA SER A 78 -7.28 -17.77 -22.14
C SER A 78 -7.54 -18.97 -23.03
N ASP A 79 -6.56 -19.38 -23.84
CA ASP A 79 -6.80 -20.27 -24.98
C ASP A 79 -6.00 -21.58 -24.92
N ILE A 80 -4.78 -21.56 -24.37
CA ILE A 80 -3.90 -22.74 -24.33
C ILE A 80 -4.09 -23.52 -23.04
N LEU A 81 -4.01 -22.83 -21.90
CA LEU A 81 -4.11 -23.43 -20.57
C LEU A 81 -5.40 -24.24 -20.32
N PRO A 82 -6.59 -23.83 -20.83
CA PRO A 82 -7.81 -24.63 -20.70
C PRO A 82 -7.73 -25.99 -21.42
N LEU A 83 -6.85 -26.11 -22.43
CA LEU A 83 -6.76 -27.29 -23.30
C LEU A 83 -5.71 -28.29 -22.82
N THR A 84 -4.64 -27.83 -22.15
CA THR A 84 -3.47 -28.67 -21.85
C THR A 84 -2.59 -28.08 -20.75
N ASP A 85 -1.87 -28.97 -20.07
CA ASP A 85 -0.99 -28.70 -18.93
C ASP A 85 0.51 -28.81 -19.32
N LYS A 86 0.80 -29.24 -20.56
CA LYS A 86 2.13 -29.65 -21.05
C LYS A 86 3.09 -28.52 -21.46
N TYR A 87 2.63 -27.28 -21.54
CA TYR A 87 3.36 -26.18 -22.18
C TYR A 87 3.75 -25.07 -21.19
N GLU A 88 4.13 -25.45 -19.97
CA GLU A 88 4.53 -24.52 -18.90
C GLU A 88 5.81 -23.72 -19.25
N ASP A 89 6.65 -24.19 -20.19
CA ASP A 89 7.84 -23.41 -20.57
C ASP A 89 7.49 -22.08 -21.22
N ILE A 90 6.31 -21.93 -21.84
CA ILE A 90 5.84 -20.62 -22.35
C ILE A 90 5.72 -19.63 -21.20
N LEU A 91 5.14 -20.03 -20.07
CA LEU A 91 5.09 -19.20 -18.86
C LEU A 91 6.52 -18.91 -18.38
N SER A 92 7.35 -19.92 -18.22
CA SER A 92 8.73 -19.76 -17.76
C SER A 92 9.55 -18.79 -18.63
N LEU A 93 9.26 -18.73 -19.93
CA LEU A 93 9.98 -17.86 -20.85
C LEU A 93 9.44 -16.42 -20.88
N ILE A 94 8.13 -16.21 -20.68
CA ILE A 94 7.53 -14.88 -20.42
C ILE A 94 8.14 -14.25 -19.14
N LEU A 95 8.68 -15.10 -18.26
CA LEU A 95 9.27 -14.74 -16.96
C LEU A 95 10.78 -14.56 -16.95
N SER A 96 11.47 -14.62 -18.09
CA SER A 96 12.92 -14.44 -18.10
C SER A 96 13.30 -13.15 -17.34
N THR A 97 14.30 -13.26 -16.46
CA THR A 97 14.73 -12.18 -15.55
C THR A 97 15.07 -10.88 -16.31
N LYS A 98 15.42 -11.01 -17.59
CA LYS A 98 15.79 -9.94 -18.49
C LYS A 98 14.58 -9.15 -19.01
N ILE A 99 13.43 -9.79 -19.25
CA ILE A 99 12.16 -9.11 -19.55
C ILE A 99 11.73 -8.24 -18.35
N ASN A 100 11.83 -8.77 -17.13
CA ASN A 100 11.43 -8.04 -15.92
C ASN A 100 12.41 -6.90 -15.57
N PHE A 101 13.72 -7.07 -15.77
CA PHE A 101 14.71 -6.02 -15.51
C PHE A 101 14.55 -4.82 -16.46
N ASN A 102 14.29 -5.08 -17.74
CA ASN A 102 14.08 -4.01 -18.70
C ASN A 102 12.73 -3.28 -18.53
N LEU A 103 11.72 -3.96 -17.98
CA LEU A 103 10.42 -3.35 -17.67
C LEU A 103 10.56 -2.27 -16.59
N GLU A 104 11.31 -2.50 -15.51
CA GLU A 104 11.45 -1.54 -14.41
C GLU A 104 12.02 -0.18 -14.88
N ALA A 105 12.97 -0.19 -15.82
CA ALA A 105 13.55 1.03 -16.36
C ALA A 105 12.53 1.90 -17.13
N LEU A 106 11.62 1.26 -17.87
CA LEU A 106 10.54 1.96 -18.59
C LEU A 106 9.45 2.47 -17.65
N LEU A 107 9.07 1.66 -16.66
CA LEU A 107 8.02 2.03 -15.71
C LEU A 107 8.35 3.35 -14.97
N LYS A 108 9.64 3.60 -14.71
CA LYS A 108 10.12 4.84 -14.09
C LYS A 108 10.01 6.08 -14.99
N GLN A 109 10.01 5.89 -16.30
CA GLN A 109 10.15 6.99 -17.26
C GLN A 109 8.81 7.45 -17.85
N ASP A 110 7.81 6.55 -17.91
CA ASP A 110 6.53 6.82 -18.56
C ASP A 110 5.35 6.35 -17.68
N GLU A 111 4.67 7.31 -17.05
CA GLU A 111 3.51 7.07 -16.20
C GLU A 111 2.33 6.47 -16.97
N SER A 112 2.09 6.93 -18.20
CA SER A 112 0.99 6.42 -19.03
C SER A 112 1.22 4.95 -19.38
N PHE A 113 2.47 4.61 -19.71
CA PHE A 113 2.86 3.23 -19.94
C PHE A 113 2.70 2.38 -18.67
N THR A 114 3.17 2.86 -17.52
CA THR A 114 3.01 2.17 -16.22
C THR A 114 1.56 1.85 -15.91
N ARG A 115 0.66 2.83 -16.08
CA ARG A 115 -0.78 2.65 -15.87
C ARG A 115 -1.37 1.60 -16.82
N ARG A 116 -1.04 1.67 -18.11
CA ARG A 116 -1.49 0.70 -19.11
C ARG A 116 -1.04 -0.72 -18.75
N VAL A 117 0.22 -0.87 -18.35
CA VAL A 117 0.82 -2.16 -17.97
C VAL A 117 0.17 -2.74 -16.72
N PHE A 118 -0.11 -1.91 -15.71
CA PHE A 118 -0.84 -2.31 -14.50
C PHE A 118 -2.21 -2.90 -14.82
N PHE A 119 -3.06 -2.13 -15.52
CA PHE A 119 -4.43 -2.56 -15.81
C PHE A 119 -4.47 -3.75 -16.77
N SER A 120 -3.60 -3.78 -17.79
CA SER A 120 -3.51 -4.94 -18.68
C SER A 120 -3.16 -6.20 -17.90
N THR A 121 -2.22 -6.11 -16.94
CA THR A 121 -1.83 -7.24 -16.09
C THR A 121 -2.96 -7.64 -15.14
N LEU A 122 -3.68 -6.68 -14.57
CA LEU A 122 -4.81 -6.93 -13.68
C LEU A 122 -5.96 -7.64 -14.42
N ASP A 123 -6.26 -7.24 -15.65
CA ASP A 123 -7.30 -7.83 -16.50
C ASP A 123 -7.05 -9.32 -16.81
N LEU A 124 -5.81 -9.82 -16.66
CA LEU A 124 -5.53 -11.25 -16.78
C LEU A 124 -6.27 -12.08 -15.70
N LEU A 125 -6.52 -11.50 -14.52
CA LEU A 125 -7.30 -12.14 -13.46
C LEU A 125 -8.80 -12.20 -13.78
N ALA A 126 -9.28 -11.36 -14.70
CA ALA A 126 -10.66 -11.38 -15.19
C ALA A 126 -10.91 -12.41 -16.29
N LEU A 127 -9.87 -13.10 -16.78
CA LEU A 127 -10.05 -14.14 -17.79
C LEU A 127 -10.91 -15.28 -17.22
N PRO A 128 -11.84 -15.88 -18.00
CA PRO A 128 -12.80 -16.85 -17.48
C PRO A 128 -12.18 -18.00 -16.68
N ILE A 129 -11.07 -18.58 -17.17
CA ILE A 129 -10.37 -19.66 -16.48
C ILE A 129 -9.79 -19.22 -15.12
N MET A 130 -9.31 -17.98 -15.02
CA MET A 130 -8.78 -17.40 -13.77
C MET A 130 -9.92 -17.10 -12.80
N VAL A 131 -11.05 -16.58 -13.27
CA VAL A 131 -12.24 -16.39 -12.43
C VAL A 131 -12.72 -17.72 -11.87
N ASP A 132 -12.88 -18.73 -12.72
CA ASP A 132 -13.27 -20.07 -12.27
C ASP A 132 -12.24 -20.67 -11.28
N TYR A 133 -10.94 -20.39 -11.45
CA TYR A 133 -9.89 -20.77 -10.50
C TYR A 133 -10.07 -20.08 -9.14
N LEU A 134 -10.25 -18.76 -9.15
CA LEU A 134 -10.49 -17.95 -7.94
C LEU A 134 -11.79 -18.35 -7.23
N GLU A 135 -12.76 -18.89 -7.95
CA GLU A 135 -14.01 -19.42 -7.40
C GLU A 135 -13.94 -20.90 -6.98
N GLY A 136 -12.82 -21.58 -7.18
CA GLY A 136 -12.64 -22.99 -6.83
C GLY A 136 -13.42 -23.96 -7.72
N LYS A 137 -13.73 -23.58 -8.96
CA LYS A 137 -14.50 -24.39 -9.93
C LYS A 137 -13.63 -25.26 -10.84
N GLN A 138 -12.30 -25.17 -10.73
CA GLN A 138 -11.38 -25.78 -11.68
C GLN A 138 -11.06 -27.26 -11.38
N LYS A 139 -10.61 -27.97 -12.43
CA LYS A 139 -10.13 -29.36 -12.32
C LYS A 139 -8.75 -29.40 -11.66
N GLU A 140 -8.50 -30.41 -10.82
CA GLU A 140 -7.22 -30.61 -10.12
C GLU A 140 -5.98 -30.62 -11.04
N THR A 141 -6.13 -31.11 -12.27
CA THR A 141 -5.03 -31.23 -13.25
C THR A 141 -4.48 -29.91 -13.75
N GLN A 142 -5.23 -28.80 -13.62
CA GLN A 142 -4.80 -27.46 -14.08
C GLN A 142 -4.40 -26.54 -12.92
N THR A 143 -4.59 -26.98 -11.67
CA THR A 143 -4.36 -26.17 -10.47
C THR A 143 -2.93 -25.66 -10.39
N HIS A 144 -1.93 -26.50 -10.70
CA HIS A 144 -0.52 -26.10 -10.63
C HIS A 144 -0.18 -24.98 -11.62
N GLN A 145 -0.58 -25.11 -12.88
CA GLN A 145 -0.28 -24.08 -13.89
C GLN A 145 -1.06 -22.78 -13.63
N LEU A 146 -2.30 -22.86 -13.14
CA LEU A 146 -3.08 -21.68 -12.74
C LEU A 146 -2.46 -20.99 -11.52
N GLN A 147 -1.94 -21.77 -10.57
CA GLN A 147 -1.16 -21.27 -9.44
C GLN A 147 0.12 -20.57 -9.90
N SER A 148 0.88 -21.19 -10.82
CA SER A 148 2.03 -20.57 -11.47
C SER A 148 1.60 -19.25 -12.10
N ALA A 149 0.65 -19.24 -13.04
CA ALA A 149 0.18 -18.03 -13.71
C ALA A 149 -0.27 -16.93 -12.74
N MET A 150 -1.02 -17.28 -11.69
CA MET A 150 -1.46 -16.35 -10.65
C MET A 150 -0.29 -15.71 -9.90
N SER A 151 0.70 -16.50 -9.48
CA SER A 151 1.91 -15.98 -8.84
C SER A 151 2.59 -14.92 -9.71
N LEU A 152 2.67 -15.17 -11.02
CA LEU A 152 3.34 -14.25 -11.96
C LEU A 152 2.60 -12.93 -12.11
N ILE A 153 1.28 -13.02 -12.22
CA ILE A 153 0.41 -11.84 -12.30
C ILE A 153 0.60 -11.00 -11.04
N ILE A 154 0.59 -11.63 -9.86
CA ILE A 154 0.75 -10.93 -8.58
C ILE A 154 2.14 -10.29 -8.46
N ASP A 155 3.21 -11.03 -8.75
CA ASP A 155 4.58 -10.52 -8.68
C ASP A 155 4.78 -9.31 -9.62
N ARG A 156 4.22 -9.38 -10.83
CA ARG A 156 4.25 -8.27 -11.78
C ARG A 156 3.43 -7.08 -11.28
N LEU A 157 2.24 -7.29 -10.74
CA LEU A 157 1.43 -6.22 -10.15
C LEU A 157 2.16 -5.53 -9.00
N GLN A 158 2.83 -6.27 -8.12
CA GLN A 158 3.62 -5.70 -7.02
C GLN A 158 4.77 -4.83 -7.54
N LEU A 159 5.50 -5.30 -8.55
CA LEU A 159 6.58 -4.52 -9.18
C LEU A 159 6.04 -3.22 -9.80
N ILE A 160 4.95 -3.30 -10.58
CA ILE A 160 4.39 -2.14 -11.27
C ILE A 160 3.84 -1.12 -10.26
N SER A 161 3.18 -1.61 -9.21
CA SER A 161 2.57 -0.74 -8.18
C SER A 161 3.61 0.14 -7.47
N THR A 162 4.88 -0.28 -7.42
CA THR A 162 5.99 0.52 -6.87
C THR A 162 6.24 1.82 -7.64
N TRP A 163 5.91 1.85 -8.93
CA TRP A 163 6.13 2.99 -9.83
C TRP A 163 4.84 3.68 -10.25
N MET A 164 3.69 3.11 -9.90
CA MET A 164 2.39 3.63 -10.29
C MET A 164 1.95 4.76 -9.36
N ILE A 165 1.60 5.91 -9.95
CA ILE A 165 0.86 6.96 -9.26
C ILE A 165 -0.63 6.66 -9.42
N PHE A 166 -1.27 6.29 -8.31
CA PHE A 166 -2.68 5.94 -8.29
C PHE A 166 -3.57 7.18 -8.23
N GLN A 167 -4.69 7.13 -8.94
CA GLN A 167 -5.78 8.09 -8.88
C GLN A 167 -6.98 7.47 -8.15
N LYS A 168 -7.87 8.32 -7.62
CA LYS A 168 -8.99 7.92 -6.76
C LYS A 168 -9.89 6.84 -7.38
N ASP A 169 -10.10 6.91 -8.69
CA ASP A 169 -11.08 6.06 -9.39
C ASP A 169 -10.44 4.88 -10.13
N ASP A 170 -9.13 4.66 -9.97
CA ASP A 170 -8.37 3.67 -10.72
C ASP A 170 -8.90 2.24 -10.61
N LEU A 171 -9.43 1.85 -9.46
CA LEU A 171 -9.89 0.48 -9.22
C LEU A 171 -11.42 0.30 -9.31
N ASN A 172 -12.17 1.35 -9.69
CA ASN A 172 -13.64 1.29 -9.70
C ASN A 172 -14.16 0.25 -10.71
N ASP A 173 -13.56 0.17 -11.89
CA ASP A 173 -13.95 -0.84 -12.90
C ASP A 173 -13.45 -2.26 -12.55
N GLN A 174 -12.59 -2.37 -11.53
CA GLN A 174 -11.88 -3.58 -11.14
C GLN A 174 -12.40 -4.17 -9.82
N GLU A 175 -13.49 -3.62 -9.28
CA GLU A 175 -14.11 -4.06 -8.03
C GLU A 175 -14.47 -5.56 -8.03
N SER A 176 -14.88 -6.10 -9.17
CA SER A 176 -15.21 -7.53 -9.32
C SER A 176 -13.99 -8.42 -9.13
N ILE A 177 -12.85 -8.07 -9.73
CA ILE A 177 -11.57 -8.79 -9.57
C ILE A 177 -11.14 -8.75 -8.10
N LEU A 178 -11.21 -7.58 -7.48
CA LEU A 178 -10.88 -7.43 -6.05
C LEU A 178 -11.76 -8.37 -5.18
N ARG A 179 -13.07 -8.43 -5.45
CA ARG A 179 -13.98 -9.35 -4.75
C ARG A 179 -13.60 -10.82 -4.97
N PHE A 180 -13.23 -11.21 -6.18
CA PHE A 180 -12.77 -12.58 -6.46
C PHE A 180 -11.50 -12.91 -5.68
N LEU A 181 -10.54 -11.98 -5.61
CA LEU A 181 -9.32 -12.16 -4.81
C LEU A 181 -9.63 -12.32 -3.32
N LEU A 182 -10.50 -11.48 -2.74
CA LEU A 182 -10.88 -11.58 -1.34
C LEU A 182 -11.59 -12.91 -1.03
N LYS A 183 -12.52 -13.32 -1.90
CA LYS A 183 -13.23 -14.60 -1.78
C LYS A 183 -12.23 -15.77 -1.82
N PHE A 184 -11.31 -15.75 -2.78
CA PHE A 184 -10.27 -16.76 -2.91
C PHE A 184 -9.39 -16.83 -1.66
N ILE A 185 -8.93 -15.69 -1.14
CA ILE A 185 -8.17 -15.64 0.12
C ILE A 185 -8.99 -16.27 1.24
N SER A 186 -10.24 -15.85 1.41
CA SER A 186 -11.10 -16.33 2.50
C SER A 186 -11.34 -17.84 2.43
N SER A 187 -11.47 -18.41 1.24
CA SER A 187 -11.65 -19.85 1.06
C SER A 187 -10.38 -20.66 1.34
N ASN A 188 -9.21 -20.03 1.24
CA ASN A 188 -7.91 -20.70 1.34
C ASN A 188 -7.05 -20.18 2.50
N ILE A 189 -7.59 -19.35 3.39
CA ILE A 189 -6.80 -18.61 4.40
C ILE A 189 -6.10 -19.51 5.42
N HIS A 190 -6.61 -20.72 5.63
CA HIS A 190 -6.00 -21.73 6.50
C HIS A 190 -4.91 -22.55 5.81
N ILE A 191 -4.83 -22.47 4.49
CA ILE A 191 -3.79 -23.10 3.70
C ILE A 191 -2.63 -22.11 3.68
N ASN A 192 -1.51 -22.48 4.32
CA ASN A 192 -0.29 -21.66 4.36
C ASN A 192 0.45 -21.69 3.01
N ASP A 193 -0.25 -21.30 1.94
CA ASP A 193 0.20 -21.30 0.55
C ASP A 193 1.01 -20.03 0.25
N SER A 194 2.01 -20.14 -0.63
CA SER A 194 2.77 -19.01 -1.15
C SER A 194 1.89 -17.98 -1.87
N ILE A 195 0.86 -18.42 -2.60
CA ILE A 195 -0.08 -17.50 -3.28
C ILE A 195 -0.79 -16.61 -2.27
N ILE A 196 -1.29 -17.18 -1.16
CA ILE A 196 -2.03 -16.42 -0.16
C ILE A 196 -1.14 -15.33 0.44
N LYS A 197 0.13 -15.65 0.71
CA LYS A 197 1.12 -14.66 1.17
C LYS A 197 1.36 -13.56 0.13
N GLN A 198 1.54 -13.92 -1.14
CA GLN A 198 1.74 -12.96 -2.22
C GLN A 198 0.52 -12.06 -2.39
N LEU A 199 -0.69 -12.60 -2.31
CA LEU A 199 -1.92 -11.83 -2.34
C LEU A 199 -2.01 -10.85 -1.17
N PHE A 200 -1.72 -11.29 0.06
CA PHE A 200 -1.68 -10.38 1.21
C PHE A 200 -0.67 -9.25 1.01
N ASN A 201 0.52 -9.56 0.48
CA ASN A 201 1.53 -8.54 0.17
C ASN A 201 1.04 -7.54 -0.89
N LEU A 202 0.36 -8.01 -1.94
CA LEU A 202 -0.26 -7.15 -2.94
C LEU A 202 -1.34 -6.26 -2.30
N LEU A 203 -2.23 -6.84 -1.48
CA LEU A 203 -3.29 -6.10 -0.81
C LEU A 203 -2.75 -5.07 0.19
N ILE A 204 -1.69 -5.39 0.93
CA ILE A 204 -1.00 -4.43 1.79
C ILE A 204 -0.49 -3.26 0.94
N PHE A 205 0.23 -3.55 -0.15
CA PHE A 205 0.79 -2.52 -1.01
C PHE A 205 -0.29 -1.62 -1.61
N LEU A 206 -1.36 -2.22 -2.13
CA LEU A 206 -2.47 -1.47 -2.72
C LEU A 206 -3.22 -0.65 -1.66
N THR A 207 -3.40 -1.17 -0.44
CA THR A 207 -4.09 -0.45 0.65
C THR A 207 -3.23 0.65 1.27
N GLU A 208 -1.90 0.57 1.18
CA GLU A 208 -1.00 1.68 1.52
C GLU A 208 -1.25 2.91 0.63
N GLN A 209 -1.76 2.71 -0.59
CA GLN A 209 -2.21 3.77 -1.48
C GLN A 209 -3.58 4.27 -1.01
N THR A 210 -3.56 5.07 0.05
CA THR A 210 -4.77 5.50 0.76
C THR A 210 -5.81 6.23 -0.12
N ILE A 211 -5.42 6.71 -1.30
CA ILE A 211 -6.33 7.27 -2.32
C ILE A 211 -7.34 6.23 -2.85
N LEU A 212 -7.01 4.94 -2.78
CA LEU A 212 -7.82 3.81 -3.25
C LEU A 212 -8.75 3.23 -2.19
N VAL A 213 -8.73 3.76 -0.95
CA VAL A 213 -9.61 3.31 0.15
C VAL A 213 -11.10 3.22 -0.25
N PRO A 214 -11.67 4.17 -1.01
CA PRO A 214 -13.06 4.05 -1.48
C PRO A 214 -13.32 2.77 -2.28
N SER A 215 -12.45 2.42 -3.23
CA SER A 215 -12.60 1.21 -4.04
C SER A 215 -12.50 -0.07 -3.18
N PHE A 216 -11.65 -0.09 -2.15
CA PHE A 216 -11.59 -1.22 -1.22
C PHE A 216 -12.85 -1.36 -0.37
N ILE A 217 -13.43 -0.24 0.08
CA ILE A 217 -14.72 -0.25 0.80
C ILE A 217 -15.81 -0.83 -0.10
N ASN A 218 -15.92 -0.36 -1.34
CA ASN A 218 -16.91 -0.86 -2.32
C ASN A 218 -16.71 -2.33 -2.67
N ALA A 219 -15.46 -2.78 -2.75
CA ALA A 219 -15.12 -4.19 -2.96
C ALA A 219 -15.39 -5.08 -1.72
N GLY A 220 -15.78 -4.51 -0.58
CA GLY A 220 -16.13 -5.26 0.63
C GLY A 220 -14.96 -5.65 1.53
N PHE A 221 -13.78 -5.01 1.38
CA PHE A 221 -12.59 -5.32 2.18
C PHE A 221 -12.86 -5.29 3.69
N VAL A 222 -13.65 -4.30 4.14
CA VAL A 222 -13.99 -4.13 5.56
C VAL A 222 -14.60 -5.43 6.11
N THR A 223 -15.56 -6.02 5.41
CA THR A 223 -16.21 -7.26 5.84
C THR A 223 -15.23 -8.42 5.92
N TYR A 224 -14.40 -8.62 4.89
CA TYR A 224 -13.45 -9.73 4.84
C TYR A 224 -12.37 -9.62 5.92
N ILE A 225 -11.75 -8.43 6.08
CA ILE A 225 -10.70 -8.22 7.09
C ILE A 225 -11.24 -8.48 8.50
N LEU A 226 -12.45 -8.01 8.80
CA LEU A 226 -13.06 -8.23 10.10
C LEU A 226 -13.37 -9.71 10.34
N GLN A 227 -13.91 -10.40 9.34
CA GLN A 227 -14.14 -11.85 9.41
C GLN A 227 -12.83 -12.61 9.67
N TRP A 228 -11.74 -12.26 8.98
CA TRP A 228 -10.44 -12.91 9.16
C TRP A 228 -9.85 -12.65 10.55
N LEU A 229 -9.96 -11.43 11.07
CA LEU A 229 -9.51 -11.12 12.44
C LEU A 229 -10.28 -11.90 13.51
N GLU A 230 -11.59 -12.15 13.31
CA GLU A 230 -12.40 -12.96 14.23
C GLU A 230 -12.02 -14.46 14.22
N MET A 231 -11.30 -14.96 13.21
CA MET A 231 -10.92 -16.38 13.13
C MET A 231 -9.92 -16.76 14.22
N GLU A 232 -10.28 -17.71 15.09
CA GLU A 232 -9.44 -18.15 16.22
C GLU A 232 -8.08 -18.73 15.79
N GLN A 233 -8.06 -19.52 14.70
CA GLN A 233 -6.90 -20.29 14.24
C GLN A 233 -6.27 -19.70 12.96
N LEU A 234 -5.85 -18.44 13.03
CA LEU A 234 -5.16 -17.77 11.93
C LEU A 234 -3.65 -17.78 12.16
N ALA A 235 -2.86 -18.09 11.12
CA ALA A 235 -1.40 -18.02 11.19
C ALA A 235 -0.95 -16.58 11.55
N TYR A 236 0.08 -16.47 12.38
CA TYR A 236 0.52 -15.19 12.94
C TYR A 236 0.93 -14.17 11.86
N GLU A 237 1.59 -14.63 10.79
CA GLU A 237 1.97 -13.79 9.66
C GLU A 237 0.74 -13.24 8.91
N ILE A 238 -0.33 -14.05 8.81
CA ILE A 238 -1.59 -13.63 8.19
C ILE A 238 -2.33 -12.66 9.11
N GLN A 239 -2.33 -12.89 10.43
CA GLN A 239 -2.85 -11.92 11.40
C GLN A 239 -2.14 -10.57 11.25
N GLY A 240 -0.81 -10.58 11.08
CA GLY A 240 -0.02 -9.37 10.89
C GLY A 240 -0.41 -8.62 9.62
N SER A 241 -0.65 -9.36 8.54
CA SER A 241 -1.12 -8.81 7.28
C SER A 241 -2.53 -8.22 7.40
N CYS A 242 -3.44 -8.89 8.10
CA CYS A 242 -4.79 -8.38 8.35
C CYS A 242 -4.77 -7.08 9.16
N ILE A 243 -3.96 -7.00 10.21
CA ILE A 243 -3.79 -5.78 11.02
C ILE A 243 -3.17 -4.64 10.22
N HIS A 244 -2.23 -4.94 9.32
CA HIS A 244 -1.66 -3.92 8.44
C HIS A 244 -2.71 -3.37 7.48
N ILE A 245 -3.47 -4.23 6.79
CA ILE A 245 -4.55 -3.78 5.89
C ILE A 245 -5.61 -2.99 6.67
N PHE A 246 -6.03 -3.48 7.84
CA PHE A 246 -6.95 -2.78 8.73
C PHE A 246 -6.45 -1.38 9.06
N TYR A 247 -5.19 -1.26 9.46
CA TYR A 247 -4.56 0.02 9.76
C TYR A 247 -4.56 0.94 8.53
N ASN A 248 -4.18 0.44 7.36
CA ASN A 248 -4.15 1.21 6.12
C ASN A 248 -5.54 1.77 5.75
N LEU A 249 -6.60 0.97 5.89
CA LEU A 249 -7.97 1.44 5.70
C LEU A 249 -8.34 2.54 6.72
N ALA A 250 -7.96 2.38 7.99
CA ALA A 250 -8.26 3.34 9.05
C ALA A 250 -7.51 4.69 8.90
N GLN A 251 -6.48 4.77 8.05
CA GLN A 251 -5.73 6.02 7.80
C GLN A 251 -6.55 7.09 7.06
N LYS A 252 -7.68 6.73 6.43
CA LYS A 252 -8.60 7.68 5.82
C LYS A 252 -9.90 7.76 6.62
N SER A 253 -10.49 8.94 6.66
CA SER A 253 -11.71 9.19 7.44
C SER A 253 -12.87 8.32 6.99
N GLU A 254 -13.02 8.07 5.69
CA GLU A 254 -14.03 7.17 5.12
C GLU A 254 -13.79 5.71 5.54
N GLY A 255 -12.55 5.23 5.48
CA GLY A 255 -12.20 3.87 5.91
C GLY A 255 -12.38 3.66 7.42
N ALA A 256 -11.97 4.62 8.25
CA ALA A 256 -12.22 4.59 9.69
C ALA A 256 -13.74 4.55 10.02
N LYS A 257 -14.56 5.34 9.30
CA LYS A 257 -16.02 5.31 9.43
C LYS A 257 -16.58 3.94 9.05
N ALA A 258 -16.17 3.38 7.91
CA ALA A 258 -16.65 2.09 7.43
C ALA A 258 -16.29 0.95 8.41
N LEU A 259 -15.06 0.95 8.94
CA LEU A 259 -14.63 -0.01 9.97
C LEU A 259 -15.46 0.11 11.26
N ASN A 260 -15.70 1.34 11.74
CA ASN A 260 -16.50 1.56 12.94
C ASN A 260 -17.98 1.18 12.75
N GLN A 261 -18.56 1.40 11.56
CA GLN A 261 -19.93 0.97 11.24
C GLN A 261 -20.09 -0.55 11.20
N ALA A 262 -19.00 -1.28 10.93
CA ALA A 262 -18.97 -2.74 10.87
C ALA A 262 -18.48 -3.38 12.19
N ASP A 263 -18.59 -2.70 13.33
CA ASP A 263 -18.13 -3.16 14.65
C ASP A 263 -16.62 -3.46 14.75
N GLY A 264 -15.80 -2.88 13.86
CA GLY A 264 -14.36 -3.15 13.79
C GLY A 264 -13.62 -2.84 15.09
N LEU A 265 -14.06 -1.83 15.84
CA LEU A 265 -13.50 -1.51 17.16
C LEU A 265 -13.72 -2.65 18.16
N ARG A 266 -14.93 -3.24 18.21
CA ARG A 266 -15.22 -4.36 19.12
C ARG A 266 -14.34 -5.55 18.75
N ILE A 267 -14.30 -5.90 17.46
CA ILE A 267 -13.52 -7.04 16.96
C ILE A 267 -12.04 -6.87 17.30
N LEU A 268 -11.47 -5.69 17.06
CA LEU A 268 -10.06 -5.43 17.35
C LEU A 268 -9.76 -5.60 18.85
N LYS A 269 -10.65 -5.11 19.73
CA LYS A 269 -10.56 -5.32 21.19
C LYS A 269 -10.64 -6.79 21.58
N ASP A 270 -11.55 -7.55 21.00
CA ASP A 270 -11.72 -8.97 21.31
C ASP A 270 -10.49 -9.78 20.86
N CYS A 271 -9.80 -9.35 19.80
CA CYS A 271 -8.58 -9.99 19.31
C CYS A 271 -7.31 -9.61 20.09
N THR A 272 -7.37 -8.65 21.03
CA THR A 272 -6.19 -8.10 21.74
C THR A 272 -5.32 -9.20 22.36
N TYR A 273 -5.93 -10.17 23.05
CA TYR A 273 -5.18 -11.23 23.75
C TYR A 273 -4.43 -12.13 22.76
N ARG A 274 -4.95 -12.36 21.56
CA ARG A 274 -4.28 -13.16 20.53
C ARG A 274 -3.15 -12.40 19.85
N LEU A 275 -3.35 -11.10 19.64
CA LEU A 275 -2.41 -10.24 18.91
C LEU A 275 -1.26 -9.71 19.78
N LEU A 276 -1.50 -9.54 21.09
CA LEU A 276 -0.57 -8.85 21.97
C LEU A 276 -0.07 -9.68 23.16
N ASP A 277 -0.46 -10.95 23.35
CA ASP A 277 0.02 -11.75 24.49
C ASP A 277 1.50 -12.15 24.33
N PRO A 278 2.41 -11.55 25.13
CA PRO A 278 3.84 -11.84 25.03
C PRO A 278 4.19 -13.26 25.48
N ASN A 279 3.34 -13.95 26.22
CA ASN A 279 3.58 -15.33 26.64
C ASN A 279 3.35 -16.34 25.50
N VAL A 280 2.50 -15.98 24.53
CA VAL A 280 2.19 -16.81 23.36
C VAL A 280 3.20 -16.59 22.23
N ILE A 281 3.77 -15.38 22.14
CA ILE A 281 4.48 -14.90 20.95
C ILE A 281 5.97 -14.55 21.24
N ASN A 282 6.46 -14.82 22.45
CA ASN A 282 7.82 -14.48 22.87
C ASN A 282 8.87 -15.05 21.90
N GLY A 283 9.61 -14.17 21.21
CA GLY A 283 10.65 -14.54 20.24
C GLY A 283 10.22 -14.56 18.77
N GLN A 284 8.96 -14.28 18.43
CA GLN A 284 8.55 -14.17 17.03
C GLN A 284 8.99 -12.85 16.40
N TYR A 285 9.65 -12.96 15.25
CA TYR A 285 10.07 -11.81 14.44
C TYR A 285 8.86 -10.97 14.02
N GLY A 286 8.91 -9.65 14.26
CA GLY A 286 7.84 -8.72 13.86
C GLY A 286 6.74 -8.48 14.89
N PHE A 287 6.83 -9.05 16.10
CA PHE A 287 5.86 -8.80 17.19
C PHE A 287 5.69 -7.32 17.53
N GLU A 288 6.79 -6.60 17.74
CA GLU A 288 6.75 -5.16 18.05
C GLU A 288 6.05 -4.35 16.95
N ASN A 289 6.24 -4.73 15.68
CA ASN A 289 5.58 -4.06 14.54
C ASN A 289 4.07 -4.34 14.53
N MET A 290 3.63 -5.57 14.83
CA MET A 290 2.21 -5.89 14.94
C MET A 290 1.57 -5.13 16.11
N GLN A 291 2.23 -5.08 17.28
CA GLN A 291 1.74 -4.32 18.42
C GLN A 291 1.58 -2.83 18.09
N LEU A 292 2.58 -2.26 17.41
CA LEU A 292 2.52 -0.88 16.96
C LEU A 292 1.32 -0.65 16.03
N LEU A 293 1.20 -1.44 14.96
CA LEU A 293 0.12 -1.31 13.98
C LEU A 293 -1.26 -1.44 14.63
N TYR A 294 -1.42 -2.40 15.55
CA TYR A 294 -2.63 -2.58 16.34
C TYR A 294 -2.98 -1.29 17.12
N CYS A 295 -2.02 -0.73 17.85
CA CYS A 295 -2.25 0.48 18.65
C CYS A 295 -2.52 1.71 17.80
N MET A 296 -1.84 1.84 16.65
CA MET A 296 -2.10 2.89 15.69
C MET A 296 -3.51 2.77 15.12
N ALA A 297 -3.94 1.57 14.70
CA ALA A 297 -5.30 1.31 14.23
C ALA A 297 -6.36 1.63 15.30
N MET A 298 -6.17 1.17 16.53
CA MET A 298 -7.06 1.48 17.66
C MET A 298 -7.18 3.00 17.87
N SER A 299 -6.06 3.73 17.85
CA SER A 299 -6.06 5.18 18.03
C SER A 299 -6.77 5.91 16.89
N LEU A 300 -6.73 5.37 15.66
CA LEU A 300 -7.45 5.94 14.53
C LEU A 300 -8.96 5.74 14.63
N LEU A 301 -9.44 4.65 15.23
CA LEU A 301 -10.87 4.34 15.36
C LEU A 301 -11.57 4.96 16.58
N ILE A 302 -10.83 5.20 17.66
CA ILE A 302 -11.39 5.65 18.93
C ILE A 302 -11.37 7.18 19.04
N GLU A 303 -12.37 7.74 19.72
CA GLU A 303 -12.37 9.15 20.10
C GLU A 303 -11.26 9.45 21.13
N PRO A 304 -10.53 10.58 21.03
CA PRO A 304 -9.38 10.86 21.89
C PRO A 304 -9.63 10.68 23.40
N LYS A 305 -10.84 11.01 23.88
CA LYS A 305 -11.26 10.86 25.29
C LYS A 305 -11.38 9.40 25.76
N GLN A 306 -11.76 8.50 24.86
CA GLN A 306 -11.96 7.07 25.16
C GLN A 306 -10.64 6.27 25.13
N ASN A 307 -9.55 6.88 24.66
CA ASN A 307 -8.25 6.21 24.57
C ASN A 307 -7.56 6.06 25.96
N ARG A 308 -8.08 6.71 27.01
CA ARG A 308 -7.44 6.79 28.34
C ARG A 308 -7.18 5.44 29.03
N GLU A 309 -8.06 4.45 28.87
CA GLU A 309 -7.87 3.12 29.49
C GLU A 309 -6.77 2.31 28.80
N TYR A 310 -6.60 2.47 27.49
CA TYR A 310 -5.53 1.84 26.74
C TYR A 310 -4.17 2.39 27.20
N VAL A 311 -4.06 3.71 27.36
CA VAL A 311 -2.83 4.47 27.63
C VAL A 311 -1.98 3.94 28.78
N LYS A 312 -2.56 3.38 29.85
CA LYS A 312 -1.79 2.78 30.95
C LYS A 312 -0.84 1.67 30.50
N ASN A 313 -1.18 0.95 29.42
CA ASN A 313 -0.38 -0.13 28.85
C ASN A 313 0.49 0.30 27.65
N HIS A 314 0.47 1.58 27.26
CA HIS A 314 1.02 2.05 25.97
C HIS A 314 2.36 2.77 26.06
N ARG A 315 3.03 2.83 27.23
CA ARG A 315 4.35 3.49 27.37
C ARG A 315 5.35 3.02 26.30
N ARG A 316 5.48 1.71 26.09
CA ARG A 316 6.35 1.14 25.04
C ARG A 316 5.93 1.56 23.62
N VAL A 317 4.64 1.68 23.36
CA VAL A 317 4.10 2.10 22.06
C VAL A 317 4.37 3.58 21.84
N LEU A 318 4.21 4.41 22.87
CA LEU A 318 4.57 5.83 22.85
C LEU A 318 6.08 6.00 22.60
N ASP A 319 6.91 5.21 23.28
CA ASP A 319 8.37 5.19 23.06
C ASP A 319 8.68 4.84 21.59
N TYR A 320 8.02 3.82 21.05
CA TYR A 320 8.22 3.39 19.66
C TYR A 320 7.72 4.42 18.64
N LEU A 321 6.56 5.04 18.86
CA LEU A 321 6.01 6.10 18.01
C LEU A 321 6.94 7.31 17.98
N LEU A 322 7.42 7.74 19.15
CA LEU A 322 8.35 8.84 19.27
C LEU A 322 9.70 8.50 18.63
N GLN A 323 10.27 7.33 18.91
CA GLN A 323 11.54 6.89 18.31
C GLN A 323 11.43 6.77 16.78
N SER A 324 10.31 6.23 16.28
CA SER A 324 10.06 6.13 14.83
C SER A 324 9.96 7.52 14.20
N THR A 325 9.31 8.46 14.88
CA THR A 325 9.22 9.86 14.43
C THR A 325 10.61 10.51 14.36
N ILE A 326 11.44 10.31 15.40
CA ILE A 326 12.82 10.81 15.44
C ILE A 326 13.67 10.18 14.32
N ASN A 327 13.62 8.86 14.15
CA ASN A 327 14.38 8.16 13.12
C ASN A 327 13.94 8.58 11.71
N ALA A 328 12.64 8.68 11.46
CA ALA A 328 12.12 9.16 10.18
C ALA A 328 12.56 10.60 9.90
N SER A 329 12.62 11.45 10.94
CA SER A 329 13.06 12.84 10.79
C SER A 329 14.51 12.98 10.34
N THR A 330 15.38 11.99 10.54
CA THR A 330 16.78 12.08 10.09
C THR A 330 16.98 11.59 8.66
N MET A 331 15.97 10.97 8.05
CA MET A 331 16.00 10.48 6.68
C MET A 331 15.61 11.58 5.67
N ASN A 332 16.09 11.45 4.43
CA ASN A 332 15.83 12.42 3.35
C ASN A 332 14.40 12.37 2.83
N ASP A 333 13.83 11.17 2.77
CA ASP A 333 12.46 10.89 2.33
C ASP A 333 11.45 10.90 3.48
N PHE A 334 11.91 11.19 4.70
CA PHE A 334 11.11 11.15 5.92
C PHE A 334 10.46 9.79 6.23
N CYS A 335 11.05 8.70 5.75
CA CYS A 335 10.55 7.35 5.97
C CYS A 335 11.47 6.55 6.89
N TYR A 336 10.89 5.84 7.87
CA TYR A 336 11.60 4.87 8.70
C TYR A 336 10.77 3.60 8.82
N ALA A 337 11.42 2.43 8.66
CA ALA A 337 10.74 1.13 8.69
C ALA A 337 9.50 1.07 7.75
N LYS A 338 9.61 1.67 6.56
CA LYS A 338 8.53 1.82 5.54
C LYS A 338 7.38 2.74 5.92
N PHE A 339 7.46 3.45 7.05
CA PHE A 339 6.47 4.46 7.43
C PHE A 339 7.00 5.87 7.20
N HIS A 340 6.28 6.66 6.40
CA HIS A 340 6.47 8.10 6.38
C HIS A 340 6.12 8.70 7.75
N ILE A 341 6.84 9.75 8.15
CA ILE A 341 6.71 10.40 9.46
C ILE A 341 5.29 10.89 9.80
N SER A 342 4.46 11.15 8.79
CA SER A 342 3.04 11.53 8.97
C SER A 342 2.26 10.48 9.78
N ARG A 343 2.55 9.19 9.54
CA ARG A 343 1.83 8.07 10.15
C ARG A 343 1.92 8.06 11.68
N PRO A 344 3.12 8.03 12.31
CA PRO A 344 3.23 8.08 13.77
C PRO A 344 2.80 9.43 14.36
N ILE A 345 3.05 10.57 13.68
CA ILE A 345 2.67 11.90 14.19
C ILE A 345 1.15 12.08 14.26
N VAL A 346 0.40 11.59 13.27
CA VAL A 346 -1.07 11.63 13.29
C VAL A 346 -1.63 10.89 14.50
N VAL A 347 -1.04 9.74 14.84
CA VAL A 347 -1.42 8.96 16.02
C VAL A 347 -1.06 9.72 17.30
N LEU A 348 0.16 10.27 17.41
CA LEU A 348 0.58 11.09 18.55
C LEU A 348 -0.36 12.28 18.78
N THR A 349 -0.78 12.96 17.71
CA THR A 349 -1.72 14.10 17.79
C THR A 349 -3.02 13.71 18.49
N LYS A 350 -3.58 12.53 18.18
CA LYS A 350 -4.79 12.04 18.84
C LYS A 350 -4.56 11.68 20.31
N LEU A 351 -3.35 11.28 20.67
CA LEU A 351 -2.99 10.92 22.04
C LEU A 351 -2.67 12.17 22.88
N PHE A 352 -2.16 13.23 22.26
CA PHE A 352 -1.82 14.52 22.88
C PHE A 352 -3.05 15.37 23.28
N VAL A 353 -4.20 14.74 23.50
CA VAL A 353 -5.33 15.36 24.21
C VAL A 353 -5.31 15.07 25.72
N GLN A 354 -4.37 14.22 26.17
CA GLN A 354 -4.26 13.77 27.55
C GLN A 354 -2.95 14.29 28.15
N ASP A 355 -3.06 15.13 29.16
CA ASP A 355 -1.93 15.77 29.84
C ASP A 355 -0.88 14.75 30.32
N GLU A 356 -1.33 13.59 30.83
CA GLU A 356 -0.44 12.54 31.30
C GLU A 356 0.41 11.93 30.16
N ILE A 357 -0.11 11.90 28.93
CA ILE A 357 0.63 11.43 27.75
C ILE A 357 1.62 12.49 27.31
N ILE A 358 1.22 13.75 27.24
CA ILE A 358 2.09 14.86 26.86
C ILE A 358 3.30 14.86 27.79
N LYS A 359 3.07 14.85 29.09
CA LYS A 359 4.11 14.80 30.11
C LYS A 359 5.01 13.57 29.96
N TYR A 360 4.43 12.38 29.79
CA TYR A 360 5.23 11.17 29.59
C TYR A 360 6.11 11.28 28.34
N VAL A 361 5.54 11.66 27.20
CA VAL A 361 6.25 11.70 25.93
C VAL A 361 7.35 12.75 25.97
N LEU A 362 7.07 13.95 26.47
CA LEU A 362 8.03 15.05 26.52
C LEU A 362 9.12 14.86 27.59
N ASP A 363 8.76 14.37 28.77
CA ASP A 363 9.68 14.38 29.92
C ASP A 363 10.27 12.99 30.24
N GLU A 364 9.50 11.92 30.10
CA GLU A 364 9.87 10.58 30.62
C GLU A 364 10.31 9.59 29.53
N ALA A 365 9.73 9.66 28.32
CA ALA A 365 9.90 8.63 27.30
C ALA A 365 11.38 8.47 26.89
N PRO A 366 11.95 7.26 26.95
CA PRO A 366 13.32 6.99 26.54
C PRO A 366 13.45 7.09 25.02
N VAL A 367 14.43 7.86 24.56
CA VAL A 367 14.78 8.01 23.15
C VAL A 367 16.27 7.79 22.96
N LYS A 368 16.63 6.97 21.98
CA LYS A 368 18.02 6.70 21.61
C LYS A 368 18.51 7.76 20.61
N ASN A 369 19.76 8.18 20.78
CA ASN A 369 20.45 9.09 19.87
C ASN A 369 19.71 10.43 19.65
N PHE A 370 19.10 10.97 20.70
CA PHE A 370 18.36 12.23 20.62
C PHE A 370 19.33 13.42 20.66
N PRO A 371 19.44 14.23 19.58
CA PRO A 371 20.50 15.23 19.46
C PRO A 371 20.11 16.62 20.00
N LEU A 372 18.86 16.81 20.43
CA LEU A 372 18.32 18.12 20.83
C LEU A 372 18.22 18.25 22.35
N SER A 373 18.07 19.49 22.81
CA SER A 373 18.01 19.79 24.24
C SER A 373 16.71 19.32 24.88
N SER A 374 15.62 19.28 24.10
CA SER A 374 14.32 18.82 24.55
C SER A 374 13.47 18.26 23.40
N LYS A 375 12.42 17.50 23.75
CA LYS A 375 11.43 16.98 22.78
C LYS A 375 10.44 18.05 22.30
N VAL A 376 10.26 19.14 23.06
CA VAL A 376 9.51 20.32 22.60
C VAL A 376 10.26 21.00 21.46
N GLU A 377 11.56 21.24 21.63
CA GLU A 377 12.46 21.74 20.58
C GLU A 377 12.43 20.85 19.34
N PHE A 378 12.40 19.53 19.51
CA PHE A 378 12.26 18.58 18.40
C PHE A 378 11.01 18.82 17.57
N PHE A 379 9.83 18.88 18.20
CA PHE A 379 8.57 19.12 17.46
C PHE A 379 8.55 20.50 16.81
N ALA A 380 9.07 21.54 17.47
CA ALA A 380 9.15 22.89 16.91
C ALA A 380 10.08 22.95 15.69
N ASN A 381 11.26 22.33 15.76
CA ASN A 381 12.20 22.25 14.64
C ASN A 381 11.65 21.43 13.47
N LEU A 382 10.91 20.35 13.78
CA LEU A 382 10.25 19.55 12.77
C LEU A 382 9.14 20.33 12.06
N LEU A 383 8.33 21.12 12.78
CA LEU A 383 7.33 22.02 12.18
C LEU A 383 7.99 22.99 11.18
N ILE A 384 9.10 23.61 11.59
CA ILE A 384 9.85 24.54 10.73
C ILE A 384 10.29 23.86 9.43
N ARG A 385 10.74 22.59 9.49
CA ARG A 385 11.16 21.83 8.31
C ARG A 385 10.02 21.55 7.34
N PHE A 386 8.79 21.37 7.84
CA PHE A 386 7.60 21.12 7.02
C PHE A 386 6.83 22.40 6.62
N ARG A 387 7.32 23.60 6.95
CA ARG A 387 6.62 24.87 6.66
C ARG A 387 6.27 25.10 5.17
N GLY A 388 7.01 24.47 4.26
CA GLY A 388 6.76 24.54 2.81
C GLY A 388 5.77 23.49 2.29
N ALA A 389 5.19 22.66 3.14
CA ALA A 389 4.38 21.52 2.70
C ALA A 389 3.06 21.88 2.01
N LEU A 390 2.64 23.15 2.05
CA LEU A 390 1.43 23.63 1.36
C LEU A 390 1.71 24.31 0.01
N THR A 391 2.97 24.36 -0.46
CA THR A 391 3.31 25.06 -1.71
C THR A 391 3.26 24.14 -2.94
N ILE A 392 2.31 24.43 -3.85
CA ILE A 392 2.20 24.15 -5.30
C ILE A 392 2.43 22.71 -5.86
N ASP A 393 3.09 21.79 -5.15
CA ASP A 393 3.19 20.38 -5.56
C ASP A 393 2.69 19.45 -4.44
N GLU A 394 1.54 18.81 -4.68
CA GLU A 394 0.63 18.15 -3.71
C GLU A 394 1.20 16.87 -3.05
N ASP A 395 2.16 17.00 -2.14
CA ASP A 395 2.52 15.89 -1.26
C ASP A 395 1.58 15.83 -0.05
N GLU A 396 0.48 15.07 -0.18
CA GLU A 396 -0.53 14.87 0.86
C GLU A 396 0.09 14.44 2.20
N ALA A 397 1.14 13.60 2.16
CA ALA A 397 1.79 13.11 3.37
C ALA A 397 2.52 14.25 4.11
N LYS A 398 3.18 15.16 3.38
CA LYS A 398 3.82 16.35 3.98
C LYS A 398 2.79 17.33 4.54
N ALA A 399 1.70 17.58 3.82
CA ALA A 399 0.64 18.48 4.28
C ALA A 399 -0.05 17.95 5.55
N LEU A 400 -0.29 16.64 5.61
CA LEU A 400 -0.81 15.96 6.79
C LEU A 400 0.17 16.05 7.97
N THR A 401 1.47 15.83 7.74
CA THR A 401 2.50 16.01 8.79
C THR A 401 2.48 17.42 9.37
N LEU A 402 2.44 18.45 8.51
CA LEU A 402 2.39 19.84 8.94
C LEU A 402 1.16 20.11 9.82
N THR A 403 -0.01 19.65 9.39
CA THR A 403 -1.27 19.81 10.12
C THR A 403 -1.21 19.13 11.49
N ALA A 404 -0.68 17.92 11.55
CA ALA A 404 -0.55 17.16 12.78
C ALA A 404 0.44 17.82 13.76
N LEU A 405 1.57 18.33 13.27
CA LEU A 405 2.55 19.07 14.09
C LEU A 405 1.98 20.34 14.71
N PHE A 406 1.18 21.10 13.96
CA PHE A 406 0.48 22.27 14.51
C PHE A 406 -0.45 21.89 15.67
N ASN A 407 -1.20 20.79 15.52
CA ASN A 407 -2.09 20.33 16.58
C ASN A 407 -1.32 19.80 17.80
N ILE A 408 -0.20 19.09 17.61
CA ILE A 408 0.69 18.69 18.70
C ILE A 408 1.22 19.91 19.46
N LEU A 409 1.78 20.90 18.75
CA LEU A 409 2.34 22.09 19.38
C LEU A 409 1.26 22.96 20.04
N TRP A 410 0.04 22.94 19.52
CA TRP A 410 -1.09 23.56 20.17
C TRP A 410 -1.44 22.86 21.49
N SER A 411 -1.51 21.53 21.51
CA SER A 411 -1.67 20.77 22.76
C SER A 411 -0.56 21.10 23.77
N ILE A 412 0.70 21.11 23.33
CA ILE A 412 1.86 21.47 24.19
C ILE A 412 1.70 22.87 24.77
N SER A 413 1.19 23.83 23.99
CA SER A 413 1.04 25.22 24.44
C SER A 413 0.02 25.42 25.56
N PHE A 414 -0.77 24.42 25.95
CA PHE A 414 -1.63 24.53 27.14
C PHE A 414 -0.87 24.34 28.46
N HIS A 415 0.39 23.90 28.40
CA HIS A 415 1.20 23.56 29.57
C HIS A 415 2.24 24.66 29.83
N GLU A 416 2.12 25.32 30.99
CA GLU A 416 2.96 26.47 31.37
C GLU A 416 4.45 26.14 31.36
N GLU A 417 4.83 24.91 31.72
CA GLU A 417 6.21 24.46 31.79
C GLU A 417 6.94 24.47 30.44
N TYR A 418 6.22 24.39 29.32
CA TYR A 418 6.82 24.35 27.97
C TYR A 418 6.79 25.71 27.25
N LEU A 419 6.08 26.72 27.79
CA LEU A 419 5.88 28.00 27.10
C LEU A 419 7.17 28.76 26.87
N SER A 420 8.07 28.81 27.85
CA SER A 420 9.34 29.53 27.73
C SER A 420 10.21 28.99 26.58
N GLU A 421 10.17 27.68 26.36
CA GLU A 421 10.94 27.06 25.28
C GLU A 421 10.37 27.41 23.91
N LEU A 422 9.04 27.39 23.77
CA LEU A 422 8.36 27.81 22.55
C LEU A 422 8.55 29.30 22.26
N GLN A 423 8.47 30.16 23.28
CA GLN A 423 8.63 31.62 23.13
C GLN A 423 10.06 32.03 22.74
N THR A 424 11.07 31.31 23.21
CA THR A 424 12.47 31.63 22.90
C THR A 424 12.88 31.18 21.49
N ASN A 425 12.16 30.25 20.87
CA ASN A 425 12.39 29.83 19.49
C ASN A 425 11.77 30.83 18.48
N ARG A 426 12.57 31.83 18.09
CA ARG A 426 12.14 32.88 17.14
C ARG A 426 11.68 32.34 15.79
N GLN A 427 12.32 31.30 15.27
CA GLN A 427 11.98 30.75 13.95
C GLN A 427 10.65 30.00 13.99
N PHE A 428 10.38 29.29 15.08
CA PHE A 428 9.08 28.68 15.34
C PHE A 428 7.99 29.75 15.41
N LEU A 429 8.15 30.80 16.23
CA LEU A 429 7.17 31.89 16.33
C LEU A 429 6.88 32.55 14.98
N LEU A 430 7.91 32.82 14.17
CA LEU A 430 7.72 33.39 12.82
C LEU A 430 6.91 32.45 11.92
N THR A 431 7.16 31.14 12.01
CA THR A 431 6.42 30.13 11.25
C THR A 431 4.95 30.10 11.69
N VAL A 432 4.67 30.03 13.00
CA VAL A 432 3.30 30.05 13.54
C VAL A 432 2.56 31.32 13.15
N LYS A 433 3.19 32.49 13.30
CA LYS A 433 2.62 33.78 12.89
C LYS A 433 2.27 33.79 11.41
N THR A 434 3.17 33.30 10.54
CA THR A 434 2.91 33.24 9.10
C THR A 434 1.62 32.47 8.81
N PHE A 435 1.43 31.28 9.38
CA PHE A 435 0.21 30.49 9.19
C PHE A 435 -1.03 31.02 9.90
N ALA A 436 -0.87 31.79 10.98
CA ALA A 436 -1.99 32.45 11.67
C ALA A 436 -2.48 33.70 10.92
N TYR A 437 -1.66 34.31 10.06
CA TYR A 437 -2.02 35.51 9.29
C TYR A 437 -2.23 35.26 7.80
N ASP A 438 -1.80 34.12 7.27
CA ASP A 438 -2.06 33.72 5.90
C ASP A 438 -3.55 33.37 5.74
N THR A 439 -4.29 34.26 5.09
CA THR A 439 -5.74 34.17 4.85
C THR A 439 -6.07 33.46 3.53
N SER A 440 -5.07 32.90 2.84
CA SER A 440 -5.32 32.17 1.61
C SER A 440 -6.18 30.93 1.89
N GLU A 441 -7.41 30.92 1.35
CA GLU A 441 -8.41 29.84 1.48
C GLU A 441 -7.94 28.48 0.93
N ASN A 442 -6.75 28.39 0.35
CA ASN A 442 -6.38 27.32 -0.57
C ASN A 442 -5.78 26.04 0.07
N GLY A 443 -5.52 26.00 1.38
CA GLY A 443 -4.79 24.85 1.97
C GLY A 443 -5.21 24.35 3.35
N SER A 444 -6.07 25.05 4.09
CA SER A 444 -6.24 24.82 5.53
C SER A 444 -7.24 23.71 5.90
N GLU A 445 -8.23 23.42 5.04
CA GLU A 445 -9.29 22.43 5.34
C GLU A 445 -9.10 21.08 4.64
N ARG A 446 -8.31 21.03 3.54
CA ARG A 446 -8.18 19.83 2.69
C ARG A 446 -7.50 18.65 3.37
N TYR A 447 -6.63 18.91 4.35
CA TYR A 447 -5.77 17.88 4.97
C TYR A 447 -6.03 17.70 6.48
N VAL A 448 -7.29 17.89 6.89
CA VAL A 448 -7.70 17.73 8.29
C VAL A 448 -8.21 16.31 8.53
N PHE A 449 -7.37 15.49 9.18
CA PHE A 449 -7.83 14.18 9.65
C PHE A 449 -8.84 14.33 10.79
N ALA A 450 -9.70 13.33 10.99
CA ALA A 450 -10.72 13.34 12.04
C ALA A 450 -10.10 13.68 13.40
N ASN A 451 -10.68 14.68 14.09
CA ASN A 451 -10.26 15.22 15.39
C ASN A 451 -9.00 16.08 15.39
N MET A 452 -8.52 16.55 14.23
CA MET A 452 -7.55 17.65 14.14
C MET A 452 -8.27 18.97 13.86
N SER A 453 -7.65 20.08 14.27
CA SER A 453 -8.07 21.40 13.83
C SER A 453 -7.28 21.87 12.61
N PRO A 454 -7.88 22.70 11.73
CA PRO A 454 -7.17 23.35 10.64
C PRO A 454 -5.92 24.10 11.13
N ILE A 455 -4.89 24.16 10.28
CA ILE A 455 -3.59 24.80 10.60
C ILE A 455 -3.78 26.22 11.16
N PHE A 456 -4.59 27.05 10.49
CA PHE A 456 -4.86 28.42 10.92
C PHE A 456 -5.44 28.50 12.35
N LYS A 457 -6.37 27.61 12.69
CA LYS A 457 -7.00 27.58 14.02
C LYS A 457 -5.99 27.14 15.08
N ALA A 458 -5.21 26.10 14.81
CA ALA A 458 -4.17 25.63 15.71
C ALA A 458 -3.07 26.68 15.91
N ALA A 459 -2.64 27.35 14.84
CA ALA A 459 -1.65 28.43 14.89
C ALA A 459 -2.13 29.61 15.76
N ASN A 460 -3.37 30.07 15.58
CA ASN A 460 -3.96 31.10 16.43
C ASN A 460 -4.06 30.66 17.90
N GLY A 461 -4.45 29.40 18.14
CA GLY A 461 -4.50 28.83 19.48
C GLY A 461 -3.14 28.80 20.17
N ILE A 462 -2.07 28.46 19.45
CA ILE A 462 -0.69 28.54 19.95
C ILE A 462 -0.34 29.98 20.34
N LEU A 463 -0.57 30.96 19.46
CA LEU A 463 -0.22 32.36 19.75
C LEU A 463 -0.98 32.90 20.97
N LEU A 464 -2.28 32.59 21.08
CA LEU A 464 -3.10 32.94 22.22
C LEU A 464 -2.50 32.41 23.52
N ASN A 465 -2.16 31.12 23.55
CA ASN A 465 -1.60 30.47 24.74
C ASN A 465 -0.20 30.97 25.10
N LEU A 466 0.59 31.41 24.11
CA LEU A 466 1.90 32.03 24.35
C LEU A 466 1.80 33.50 24.77
N GLY A 467 0.60 34.09 24.86
CA GLY A 467 0.41 35.51 25.17
C GLY A 467 0.87 36.46 24.05
N GLU A 468 1.04 35.93 22.82
CA GLU A 468 1.43 36.70 21.65
C GLU A 468 0.18 37.35 21.05
N ASN A 469 -0.01 38.67 21.29
CA ASN A 469 -1.16 39.40 20.76
C ASN A 469 -1.22 39.29 19.22
N ILE A 470 -2.36 38.80 18.72
CA ILE A 470 -2.73 38.85 17.30
C ILE A 470 -3.12 40.30 17.00
N SER A 471 -2.15 41.18 16.74
CA SER A 471 -2.45 42.53 16.31
C SER A 471 -2.98 42.49 14.89
N SER A 472 -4.30 42.54 14.76
CA SER A 472 -5.02 42.79 13.52
C SER A 472 -4.45 44.04 12.85
N LYS A 473 -3.89 43.89 11.66
CA LYS A 473 -3.72 45.01 10.72
C LYS A 473 -4.89 45.02 9.76
#